data_AF-A0A975RIZ6-F1
#
_entry.id   AF-A0A975RIZ6-F1
#
_cell.length_a   1.000
_cell.length_b   1.000
_cell.length_c   1.000
_cell.angle_alpha   90.00
_cell.angle_beta   90.00
_cell.angle_gamma   90.00
#
_symmetry.space_group_name_H-M   'P 1'
#
loop_
_entity.id
_entity.type
_entity.pdbx_description
1 polymer ?
#
loop_
_entity_poly.entity_id
_entity_poly.type
_entity_poly.pdbx_seq_one_letter_code
_entity_poly.pdbx_strand_id
1 'polypeptide(L)'
;MAKSVRARWYFSLRSPYSWLCYRDLLATDPGVLDLVEWVPAWEPGERLRAQLVERGVEMPWMPMSRAKHFYILQDVRRLSKDRGLPMTWPIDSAPNWDVAHVGYLAAARAGEARAYVDRVYAARWERGEDISDPAVIGEVGREIGLGAELVSQAHQDEELLAQGLDLLEDAARDGLFGVPLFTVGREKFWGVDRLDRFVSALRARVPVPAPSPTAAEYERMEFPELVNAVSDAGHAGGCG
;
A
#
# COMPACT_ATOMS: atom_id res chain seq x y z
N MET A 1 22.26 -8.72 15.42
CA MET A 1 20.90 -8.26 15.10
C MET A 1 20.57 -8.68 13.68
N ALA A 2 19.57 -9.54 13.47
CA ALA A 2 19.11 -9.87 12.12
C ALA A 2 18.58 -8.58 11.45
N LYS A 3 19.04 -8.26 10.24
CA LYS A 3 18.47 -7.15 9.47
C LYS A 3 16.97 -7.43 9.30
N SER A 4 16.12 -6.55 9.82
CA SER A 4 14.68 -6.61 9.59
C SER A 4 14.44 -6.75 8.08
N VAL A 5 13.71 -7.78 7.68
CA VAL A 5 13.41 -8.03 6.27
C VAL A 5 12.42 -6.97 5.84
N ARG A 6 12.89 -6.00 5.05
CA ARG A 6 12.03 -4.95 4.47
C ARG A 6 11.10 -5.59 3.45
N ALA A 7 9.81 -5.68 3.79
CA ALA A 7 8.76 -6.08 2.87
C ALA A 7 8.05 -4.84 2.34
N ARG A 8 7.76 -4.80 1.05
CA ARG A 8 7.15 -3.62 0.40
C ARG A 8 5.96 -4.05 -0.45
N TRP A 9 4.95 -3.20 -0.52
CA TRP A 9 3.81 -3.32 -1.43
C TRP A 9 3.78 -2.09 -2.33
N TYR A 10 4.08 -2.30 -3.61
CA TYR A 10 3.94 -1.28 -4.65
C TYR A 10 2.53 -1.37 -5.22
N PHE A 11 1.78 -0.27 -5.14
CA PHE A 11 0.37 -0.24 -5.47
C PHE A 11 -0.02 1.02 -6.24
N SER A 12 -1.17 0.97 -6.90
CA SER A 12 -1.79 2.15 -7.47
C SER A 12 -3.26 2.21 -7.11
N LEU A 13 -3.75 3.42 -6.82
CA LEU A 13 -5.17 3.69 -6.57
C LEU A 13 -6.00 3.48 -7.85
N ARG A 14 -5.39 3.59 -9.03
CA ARG A 14 -6.04 3.30 -10.33
C ARG A 14 -5.94 1.84 -10.79
N SER A 15 -5.30 0.95 -10.03
CA SER A 15 -5.18 -0.46 -10.39
C SER A 15 -6.28 -1.29 -9.73
N PRO A 16 -7.15 -1.97 -10.51
CA PRO A 16 -8.17 -2.83 -9.94
C PRO A 16 -7.56 -4.04 -9.23
N TYR A 17 -6.42 -4.55 -9.72
CA TYR A 17 -5.73 -5.66 -9.06
C TYR A 17 -5.08 -5.24 -7.73
N SER A 18 -4.62 -4.00 -7.60
CA SER A 18 -4.14 -3.48 -6.31
C SER A 18 -5.27 -3.36 -5.29
N TRP A 19 -6.45 -2.90 -5.73
CA TRP A 19 -7.67 -2.91 -4.91
C TRP A 19 -8.09 -4.33 -4.49
N LEU A 20 -8.09 -5.29 -5.41
CA LEU A 20 -8.41 -6.69 -5.10
C LEU A 20 -7.43 -7.26 -4.06
N CYS A 21 -6.12 -7.06 -4.23
CA CYS A 21 -5.15 -7.50 -3.23
C CYS A 21 -5.38 -6.85 -1.86
N TYR A 22 -5.73 -5.56 -1.84
CA TYR A 22 -6.02 -4.85 -0.60
C TYR A 22 -7.24 -5.44 0.12
N ARG A 23 -8.34 -5.70 -0.62
CA ARG A 23 -9.55 -6.33 -0.09
C ARG A 23 -9.28 -7.76 0.39
N ASP A 24 -8.49 -8.52 -0.34
CA ASP A 24 -8.10 -9.88 0.05
C ASP A 24 -7.29 -9.89 1.34
N LEU A 25 -6.28 -9.01 1.45
CA LEU A 25 -5.49 -8.87 2.68
C LEU A 25 -6.35 -8.45 3.87
N LEU A 26 -7.25 -7.47 3.72
CA LEU A 26 -8.17 -7.08 4.78
C LEU A 26 -9.06 -8.24 5.26
N ALA A 27 -9.56 -9.06 4.34
CA ALA A 27 -10.47 -10.15 4.65
C ALA A 27 -9.76 -11.37 5.27
N THR A 28 -8.51 -11.64 4.87
CA THR A 28 -7.83 -12.91 5.18
C THR A 28 -6.65 -12.78 6.13
N ASP A 29 -5.84 -11.73 5.99
CA ASP A 29 -4.65 -11.50 6.80
C ASP A 29 -4.36 -10.00 6.98
N PRO A 30 -5.21 -9.27 7.73
CA PRO A 30 -5.12 -7.81 7.83
C PRO A 30 -3.82 -7.34 8.51
N GLY A 31 -3.17 -8.20 9.31
CA GLY A 31 -1.90 -7.88 9.97
C GLY A 31 -0.71 -7.83 9.00
N VAL A 32 -0.83 -8.36 7.78
CA VAL A 32 0.18 -8.19 6.73
C VAL A 32 0.36 -6.73 6.37
N LEU A 33 -0.72 -5.96 6.37
CA LEU A 33 -0.71 -4.53 6.02
C LEU A 33 0.13 -3.69 6.98
N ASP A 34 0.31 -4.14 8.23
CA ASP A 34 1.10 -3.48 9.26
C ASP A 34 2.59 -3.91 9.21
N LEU A 35 2.90 -4.96 8.45
CA LEU A 35 4.25 -5.52 8.29
C LEU A 35 4.95 -5.09 7.00
N VAL A 36 4.25 -4.40 6.11
CA VAL A 36 4.75 -3.99 4.79
C VAL A 36 4.85 -2.47 4.71
N GLU A 37 5.85 -1.99 3.99
CA GLU A 37 5.91 -0.60 3.56
C GLU A 37 5.02 -0.40 2.32
N TRP A 38 4.18 0.63 2.35
CA TRP A 38 3.26 0.94 1.27
C TRP A 38 3.88 1.98 0.33
N VAL A 39 4.13 1.58 -0.91
CA VAL A 39 4.81 2.39 -1.92
C VAL A 39 3.83 2.70 -3.06
N PRO A 40 3.25 3.91 -3.13
CA PRO A 40 2.42 4.28 -4.26
C PRO A 40 3.28 4.38 -5.52
N ALA A 41 2.80 3.80 -6.62
CA ALA A 41 3.42 3.91 -7.93
C ALA A 41 2.33 4.08 -8.99
N TRP A 42 2.43 5.13 -9.79
CA TRP A 42 1.40 5.51 -10.75
C TRP A 42 2.00 6.03 -12.05
N GLU A 43 1.14 6.26 -13.02
CA GLU A 43 1.47 6.99 -14.23
C GLU A 43 1.37 8.50 -13.91
N PRO A 44 2.50 9.22 -13.79
CA PRO A 44 2.49 10.61 -13.36
C PRO A 44 1.89 11.54 -14.41
N GLY A 45 1.36 12.67 -13.96
CA GLY A 45 0.99 13.78 -14.83
C GLY A 45 2.19 14.36 -15.59
N GLU A 46 1.92 15.23 -16.56
CA GLU A 46 2.93 15.79 -17.47
C GLU A 46 4.13 16.40 -16.74
N ARG A 47 3.87 17.12 -15.64
CA ARG A 47 4.90 17.76 -14.82
C ARG A 47 5.88 16.76 -14.20
N LEU A 48 5.39 15.81 -13.42
CA LEU A 48 6.25 14.80 -12.77
C LEU A 48 6.93 13.92 -13.82
N ARG A 49 6.24 13.61 -14.92
CA ARG A 49 6.82 12.87 -16.03
C ARG A 49 8.02 13.60 -16.63
N ALA A 50 7.92 14.90 -16.88
CA ALA A 50 9.04 15.69 -17.40
C ALA A 50 10.24 15.66 -16.44
N GLN A 51 9.98 15.81 -15.13
CA GLN A 51 11.04 15.76 -14.10
C GLN A 51 11.70 14.37 -14.00
N LEU A 52 10.95 13.28 -14.14
CA LEU A 52 11.53 11.92 -14.21
C LEU A 52 12.47 11.78 -15.42
N VAL A 53 12.08 12.31 -16.57
CA VAL A 53 12.92 12.30 -17.79
C VAL A 53 14.21 13.10 -17.56
N GLU A 54 14.13 14.27 -16.93
CA GLU A 54 15.31 15.07 -16.55
C GLU A 54 16.26 14.31 -15.61
N ARG A 55 15.72 13.47 -14.72
CA ARG A 55 16.50 12.59 -13.85
C ARG A 55 17.01 11.31 -14.55
N GLY A 56 16.72 11.12 -15.83
CA GLY A 56 17.10 9.91 -16.57
C GLY A 56 16.34 8.65 -16.13
N VAL A 57 15.16 8.83 -15.53
CA VAL A 57 14.30 7.73 -15.07
C VAL A 57 13.27 7.41 -16.16
N GLU A 58 13.35 6.21 -16.72
CA GLU A 58 12.35 5.69 -17.64
C GLU A 58 11.42 4.71 -16.90
N MET A 59 10.15 5.07 -16.78
CA MET A 59 9.14 4.18 -16.22
C MET A 59 8.60 3.22 -17.31
N PRO A 60 8.43 1.92 -17.04
CA PRO A 60 8.00 0.94 -18.04
C PRO A 60 6.49 0.97 -18.32
N TRP A 61 5.82 2.11 -18.11
CA TRP A 61 4.38 2.26 -18.35
C TRP A 61 4.09 2.33 -19.84
N MET A 62 3.53 1.25 -20.37
CA MET A 62 3.13 1.15 -21.77
C MET A 62 1.61 1.27 -21.90
N PRO A 63 1.10 2.05 -22.87
CA PRO A 63 -0.32 2.05 -23.20
C PRO A 63 -0.83 0.64 -23.44
N MET A 64 -1.93 0.29 -22.79
CA MET A 64 -2.51 -1.03 -22.89
C MET A 64 -3.18 -1.23 -24.25
N SER A 65 -2.95 -2.39 -24.88
CA SER A 65 -3.71 -2.75 -26.08
C SER A 65 -5.21 -2.89 -25.76
N ARG A 66 -6.07 -2.59 -26.74
CA ARG A 66 -7.53 -2.73 -26.58
C ARG A 66 -7.94 -4.15 -26.19
N ALA A 67 -7.27 -5.17 -26.74
CA ALA A 67 -7.54 -6.57 -26.40
C ALA A 67 -7.20 -6.89 -24.94
N LYS A 68 -6.04 -6.44 -24.45
CA LYS A 68 -5.63 -6.62 -23.05
C LYS A 68 -6.57 -5.87 -22.10
N HIS A 69 -7.00 -4.67 -22.47
CA HIS A 69 -7.98 -3.90 -21.70
C HIS A 69 -9.30 -4.69 -21.55
N PHE A 70 -9.90 -5.15 -22.66
CA PHE A 70 -11.15 -5.92 -22.57
C PHE A 70 -11.03 -7.19 -21.74
N TYR A 71 -9.89 -7.89 -21.81
CA TYR A 71 -9.64 -9.04 -20.95
C TYR A 71 -9.68 -8.65 -19.47
N ILE A 72 -8.97 -7.58 -19.08
CA ILE A 72 -8.93 -7.10 -17.69
C ILE A 72 -10.33 -6.73 -17.19
N LEU A 73 -11.17 -6.10 -18.03
CA LEU A 73 -12.55 -5.79 -17.64
C LEU A 73 -13.35 -7.06 -17.29
N GLN A 74 -13.22 -8.10 -18.10
CA GLN A 74 -13.90 -9.37 -17.84
C GLN A 74 -13.33 -10.07 -16.60
N ASP A 75 -12.02 -10.02 -16.44
CA ASP A 75 -11.30 -10.71 -15.38
C ASP A 75 -11.57 -10.11 -14.01
N VAL A 76 -11.40 -8.80 -13.87
CA VAL A 76 -11.72 -8.09 -12.63
C VAL A 76 -13.19 -8.28 -12.28
N ARG A 77 -14.11 -8.26 -13.26
CA ARG A 77 -15.52 -8.55 -13.00
C ARG A 77 -15.75 -9.94 -12.40
N ARG A 78 -15.06 -10.97 -12.88
CA ARG A 78 -15.14 -12.33 -12.29
C ARG A 78 -14.58 -12.31 -10.87
N LEU A 79 -13.37 -11.78 -10.71
CA LEU A 79 -12.66 -11.74 -9.43
C LEU A 79 -13.43 -10.97 -8.34
N SER A 80 -14.03 -9.82 -8.68
CA SER A 80 -14.88 -9.06 -7.76
C SER A 80 -16.15 -9.82 -7.40
N LYS A 81 -16.80 -10.49 -8.37
CA LYS A 81 -17.97 -11.32 -8.11
C LYS A 81 -17.65 -12.49 -7.17
N ASP A 82 -16.54 -13.18 -7.40
CA ASP A 82 -16.10 -14.31 -6.57
C ASP A 82 -15.81 -13.90 -5.13
N ARG A 83 -15.42 -12.63 -4.91
CA ARG A 83 -15.21 -12.03 -3.58
C ARG A 83 -16.45 -11.37 -2.97
N GLY A 84 -17.56 -11.32 -3.70
CA GLY A 84 -18.77 -10.60 -3.26
C GLY A 84 -18.58 -9.07 -3.14
N LEU A 85 -17.59 -8.50 -3.83
CA LEU A 85 -17.32 -7.06 -3.78
C LEU A 85 -18.29 -6.30 -4.70
N PRO A 86 -18.92 -5.21 -4.23
CA PRO A 86 -19.63 -4.30 -5.11
C PRO A 86 -18.62 -3.66 -6.06
N MET A 87 -18.90 -3.66 -7.36
CA MET A 87 -17.98 -3.07 -8.34
C MET A 87 -18.72 -2.22 -9.36
N THR A 88 -18.29 -0.97 -9.49
CA THR A 88 -18.72 -0.02 -10.51
C THR A 88 -17.47 0.44 -11.26
N TRP A 89 -17.46 0.26 -12.59
CA TRP A 89 -16.32 0.68 -13.41
C TRP A 89 -16.26 2.22 -13.47
N PRO A 90 -15.14 2.84 -13.06
CA PRO A 90 -14.95 4.28 -13.23
C PRO A 90 -14.78 4.64 -14.71
N ILE A 91 -15.11 5.88 -15.06
CA ILE A 91 -14.90 6.43 -16.39
C ILE A 91 -13.79 7.48 -16.31
N ASP A 92 -12.65 7.18 -16.93
CA ASP A 92 -11.50 8.08 -16.96
C ASP A 92 -11.48 8.83 -18.31
N SER A 93 -11.88 10.10 -18.38
CA SER A 93 -11.87 10.87 -19.64
C SER A 93 -10.53 11.59 -19.92
N ALA A 94 -9.92 12.17 -18.88
CA ALA A 94 -8.63 12.86 -18.95
C ALA A 94 -7.95 12.82 -17.56
N PRO A 95 -7.50 11.63 -17.13
CA PRO A 95 -7.14 11.44 -15.74
C PRO A 95 -5.83 12.15 -15.37
N ASN A 96 -5.84 12.79 -14.21
CA ASN A 96 -4.66 13.21 -13.48
C ASN A 96 -4.53 12.35 -12.21
N TRP A 97 -3.63 11.36 -12.25
CA TRP A 97 -3.45 10.44 -11.12
C TRP A 97 -2.68 11.05 -9.96
N ASP A 98 -1.99 12.18 -10.17
CA ASP A 98 -1.26 12.88 -9.12
C ASP A 98 -2.22 13.32 -7.99
N VAL A 99 -3.47 13.67 -8.32
CA VAL A 99 -4.50 14.08 -7.34
C VAL A 99 -4.68 13.04 -6.23
N ALA A 100 -4.97 11.78 -6.59
CA ALA A 100 -5.16 10.72 -5.62
C ALA A 100 -3.84 10.24 -4.98
N HIS A 101 -2.76 10.13 -5.76
CA HIS A 101 -1.53 9.51 -5.26
C HIS A 101 -0.70 10.47 -4.40
N VAL A 102 -0.69 11.77 -4.72
CA VAL A 102 -0.06 12.79 -3.86
C VAL A 102 -0.96 13.09 -2.65
N GLY A 103 -2.29 13.02 -2.82
CA GLY A 103 -3.23 13.03 -1.69
C GLY A 103 -2.97 11.92 -0.67
N TYR A 104 -2.61 10.72 -1.14
CA TYR A 104 -2.14 9.64 -0.26
C TYR A 104 -0.89 10.02 0.54
N LEU A 105 0.08 10.73 -0.05
CA LEU A 105 1.29 11.17 0.66
C LEU A 105 0.94 12.14 1.80
N ALA A 106 0.03 13.08 1.54
CA ALA A 106 -0.48 13.98 2.57
C ALA A 106 -1.17 13.22 3.72
N ALA A 107 -2.07 12.28 3.38
CA ALA A 107 -2.74 11.45 4.37
C ALA A 107 -1.77 10.56 5.17
N ALA A 108 -0.74 10.03 4.52
CA ALA A 108 0.29 9.22 5.17
C ALA A 108 1.12 10.04 6.17
N ARG A 109 1.48 11.29 5.85
CA ARG A 109 2.13 12.21 6.80
C ARG A 109 1.26 12.50 8.02
N ALA A 110 -0.06 12.49 7.86
CA ALA A 110 -1.03 12.66 8.93
C ALA A 110 -1.35 11.36 9.71
N GLY A 111 -0.73 10.22 9.36
CA GLY A 111 -0.98 8.94 10.02
C GLY A 111 -2.21 8.17 9.50
N GLU A 112 -2.87 8.66 8.45
CA GLU A 112 -4.16 8.15 7.96
C GLU A 112 -4.05 7.44 6.60
N ALA A 113 -2.85 6.92 6.27
CA ALA A 113 -2.60 6.22 5.00
C ALA A 113 -3.61 5.10 4.72
N ARG A 114 -3.87 4.24 5.72
CA ARG A 114 -4.76 3.08 5.58
C ARG A 114 -6.21 3.50 5.37
N ALA A 115 -6.70 4.49 6.13
CA ALA A 115 -8.05 5.01 5.99
C ALA A 115 -8.25 5.70 4.63
N TYR A 116 -7.26 6.47 4.17
CA TYR A 116 -7.29 7.11 2.87
C TYR A 116 -7.37 6.10 1.72
N VAL A 117 -6.50 5.08 1.71
CA VAL A 117 -6.52 4.05 0.65
C VAL A 117 -7.84 3.29 0.63
N ASP A 118 -8.38 2.92 1.79
CA ASP A 118 -9.67 2.26 1.90
C ASP A 118 -10.79 3.09 1.23
N ARG A 119 -10.86 4.38 1.56
CA ARG A 119 -11.88 5.30 1.04
C ARG A 119 -11.71 5.64 -0.42
N VAL A 120 -10.48 5.85 -0.90
CA VAL A 120 -10.24 6.10 -2.33
C VAL A 120 -10.54 4.86 -3.17
N TYR A 121 -10.22 3.66 -2.68
CA TYR A 121 -10.60 2.44 -3.38
C TYR A 121 -12.12 2.22 -3.41
N ALA A 122 -12.83 2.51 -2.32
CA ALA A 122 -14.29 2.49 -2.32
C ALA A 122 -14.88 3.50 -3.31
N ALA A 123 -14.37 4.75 -3.31
CA ALA A 123 -14.76 5.78 -4.27
C ALA A 123 -14.63 5.30 -5.71
N ARG A 124 -13.42 4.83 -6.07
CA ARG A 124 -13.14 4.44 -7.45
C ARG A 124 -13.84 3.16 -7.89
N TRP A 125 -13.68 2.09 -7.13
CA TRP A 125 -14.00 0.74 -7.61
C TRP A 125 -15.37 0.27 -7.20
N GLU A 126 -15.92 0.80 -6.10
CA GLU A 126 -17.22 0.39 -5.59
C GLU A 126 -18.30 1.39 -6.03
N ARG A 127 -17.98 2.69 -6.02
CA ARG A 127 -18.91 3.77 -6.42
C ARG A 127 -18.68 4.31 -7.84
N GLY A 128 -17.55 4.00 -8.48
CA GLY A 128 -17.26 4.43 -9.85
C GLY A 128 -16.90 5.91 -9.97
N GLU A 129 -16.47 6.53 -8.87
CA GLU A 129 -16.12 7.96 -8.81
C GLU A 129 -14.74 8.22 -9.45
N ASP A 130 -14.58 9.42 -10.01
CA ASP A 130 -13.33 9.85 -10.61
C ASP A 130 -12.36 10.38 -9.54
N ILE A 131 -11.35 9.58 -9.22
CA ILE A 131 -10.32 9.95 -8.23
C ILE A 131 -9.25 10.91 -8.80
N SER A 132 -9.37 11.31 -10.07
CA SER A 132 -8.63 12.45 -10.62
C SER A 132 -9.32 13.78 -10.35
N ASP A 133 -10.54 13.79 -9.82
CA ASP A 133 -11.23 14.99 -9.38
C ASP A 133 -10.82 15.36 -7.93
N PRO A 134 -10.22 16.54 -7.70
CA PRO A 134 -9.91 17.01 -6.35
C PRO A 134 -11.12 17.07 -5.42
N ALA A 135 -12.34 17.27 -5.93
CA ALA A 135 -13.55 17.27 -5.11
C ALA A 135 -13.84 15.89 -4.50
N VAL A 136 -13.70 14.81 -5.30
CA VAL A 136 -13.85 13.43 -4.82
C VAL A 136 -12.82 13.12 -3.74
N ILE A 137 -11.56 13.51 -3.96
CA ILE A 137 -10.50 13.33 -2.96
C ILE A 137 -10.74 14.20 -1.71
N GLY A 138 -11.32 15.40 -1.88
CA GLY A 138 -11.72 16.26 -0.77
C GLY A 138 -12.80 15.63 0.11
N GLU A 139 -13.82 14.99 -0.48
CA GLU A 139 -14.83 14.24 0.29
C GLU A 139 -14.19 13.08 1.06
N VAL A 140 -13.27 12.34 0.44
CA VAL A 140 -12.50 11.31 1.14
C VAL A 140 -11.77 11.89 2.36
N GLY A 141 -11.13 13.05 2.22
CA GLY A 141 -10.48 13.76 3.32
C GLY A 141 -11.43 14.13 4.47
N ARG A 142 -12.67 14.52 4.15
CA ARG A 142 -13.72 14.79 5.16
C ARG A 142 -14.17 13.51 5.86
N GLU A 143 -14.39 12.42 5.12
CA GLU A 143 -14.82 11.14 5.68
C GLU A 143 -13.85 10.58 6.72
N ILE A 144 -12.55 10.80 6.52
CA ILE A 144 -11.49 10.31 7.41
C ILE A 144 -10.99 11.36 8.43
N GLY A 145 -11.62 12.54 8.48
CA GLY A 145 -11.32 13.56 9.49
C GLY A 145 -10.06 14.41 9.24
N LEU A 146 -9.46 14.37 8.04
CA LEU A 146 -8.30 15.20 7.68
C LEU A 146 -8.66 16.60 7.15
N GLY A 147 -9.94 16.82 6.81
CA GLY A 147 -10.37 18.00 6.08
C GLY A 147 -10.16 17.85 4.56
N ALA A 148 -10.95 18.58 3.77
CA ALA A 148 -10.97 18.37 2.33
C ALA A 148 -9.71 18.89 1.65
N GLU A 149 -9.22 20.05 2.07
CA GLU A 149 -8.15 20.80 1.44
C GLU A 149 -6.81 20.07 1.55
N LEU A 150 -6.56 19.40 2.68
CA LEU A 150 -5.30 18.70 2.96
C LEU A 150 -4.95 17.68 1.88
N VAL A 151 -5.93 16.88 1.43
CA VAL A 151 -5.70 15.84 0.42
C VAL A 151 -6.06 16.30 -0.99
N SER A 152 -7.06 17.17 -1.17
CA SER A 152 -7.48 17.62 -2.51
C SER A 152 -6.46 18.55 -3.16
N GLN A 153 -5.76 19.38 -2.37
CA GLN A 153 -4.75 20.32 -2.87
C GLN A 153 -3.32 19.77 -2.81
N ALA A 154 -3.13 18.56 -2.27
CA ALA A 154 -1.82 17.94 -2.11
C ALA A 154 -1.02 17.87 -3.42
N HIS A 155 -1.69 17.66 -4.56
CA HIS A 155 -1.06 17.61 -5.89
C HIS A 155 -0.52 18.96 -6.39
N GLN A 156 -0.74 20.05 -5.65
CA GLN A 156 -0.17 21.38 -5.91
C GLN A 156 0.97 21.73 -4.94
N ASP A 157 1.20 20.89 -3.93
CA ASP A 157 2.26 21.08 -2.94
C ASP A 157 3.60 20.59 -3.51
N GLU A 158 4.57 21.51 -3.61
CA GLU A 158 5.89 21.23 -4.19
C GLU A 158 6.68 20.17 -3.43
N GLU A 159 6.54 20.10 -2.10
CA GLU A 159 7.26 19.14 -1.27
C GLU A 159 6.69 17.74 -1.44
N LEU A 160 5.36 17.62 -1.50
CA LEU A 160 4.69 16.34 -1.75
C LEU A 160 4.92 15.85 -3.18
N LEU A 161 4.96 16.75 -4.17
CA LEU A 161 5.33 16.40 -5.55
C LEU A 161 6.78 15.91 -5.64
N ALA A 162 7.72 16.56 -4.95
CA ALA A 162 9.10 16.12 -4.88
C ALA A 162 9.22 14.74 -4.20
N GLN A 163 8.49 14.51 -3.11
CA GLN A 163 8.41 13.20 -2.47
C GLN A 163 7.84 12.13 -3.42
N GLY A 164 6.79 12.46 -4.18
CA GLY A 164 6.22 11.57 -5.18
C GLY A 164 7.21 11.22 -6.29
N LEU A 165 7.99 12.20 -6.74
CA LEU A 165 9.04 12.02 -7.75
C LEU A 165 10.13 11.06 -7.26
N ASP A 166 10.60 11.24 -6.02
CA ASP A 166 11.60 10.36 -5.40
C ASP A 166 11.08 8.92 -5.25
N LEU A 167 9.81 8.75 -4.86
CA LEU A 167 9.19 7.41 -4.75
C LEU A 167 9.07 6.70 -6.10
N LEU A 168 8.72 7.43 -7.16
CA LEU A 168 8.62 6.86 -8.51
C LEU A 168 10.01 6.46 -9.03
N GLU A 169 11.03 7.28 -8.79
CA GLU A 169 12.43 6.95 -9.11
C GLU A 169 12.92 5.71 -8.35
N ASP A 170 12.66 5.64 -7.05
CA ASP A 170 12.99 4.47 -6.22
C ASP A 170 12.29 3.21 -6.73
N ALA A 171 11.00 3.32 -7.07
CA ALA A 171 10.24 2.21 -7.64
C ALA A 171 10.82 1.74 -8.98
N ALA A 172 11.27 2.65 -9.85
CA ALA A 172 11.98 2.31 -11.08
C ALA A 172 13.28 1.56 -10.77
N ARG A 173 14.07 2.06 -9.81
CA ARG A 173 15.34 1.45 -9.38
C ARG A 173 15.14 0.06 -8.76
N ASP A 174 14.03 -0.15 -8.07
CA ASP A 174 13.60 -1.44 -7.54
C ASP A 174 13.14 -2.41 -8.65
N GLY A 175 13.09 -1.96 -9.91
CA GLY A 175 12.67 -2.74 -11.06
C GLY A 175 11.17 -3.03 -11.04
N LEU A 176 10.36 -2.02 -10.69
CA LEU A 176 8.90 -2.06 -10.83
C LEU A 176 8.53 -2.05 -12.32
N PHE A 177 7.72 -3.02 -12.74
CA PHE A 177 7.20 -3.12 -14.11
C PHE A 177 5.67 -3.13 -14.17
N GLY A 178 5.01 -3.11 -13.01
CA GLY A 178 3.58 -3.28 -12.88
C GLY A 178 3.17 -3.36 -11.41
N VAL A 179 1.91 -3.02 -11.16
CA VAL A 179 1.29 -3.09 -9.83
C VAL A 179 0.05 -4.01 -9.86
N PRO A 180 -0.31 -4.66 -8.75
CA PRO A 180 0.42 -4.70 -7.48
C PRO A 180 1.69 -5.56 -7.57
N LEU A 181 2.76 -5.09 -6.94
CA LEU A 181 4.00 -5.85 -6.76
C LEU A 181 4.31 -5.89 -5.27
N PHE A 182 4.63 -7.07 -4.75
CA PHE A 182 5.09 -7.25 -3.37
C PHE A 182 6.54 -7.72 -3.36
N THR A 183 7.29 -7.31 -2.35
CA THR A 183 8.66 -7.77 -2.14
C THR A 183 8.90 -8.23 -0.72
N VAL A 184 9.78 -9.22 -0.58
CA VAL A 184 10.29 -9.68 0.73
C VAL A 184 11.81 -9.83 0.60
N GLY A 185 12.55 -8.81 1.02
CA GLY A 185 13.98 -8.71 0.71
C GLY A 185 14.21 -8.59 -0.80
N ARG A 186 14.82 -9.59 -1.44
CA ARG A 186 15.10 -9.60 -2.89
C ARG A 186 14.04 -10.31 -3.73
N GLU A 187 13.11 -11.04 -3.10
CA GLU A 187 12.07 -11.79 -3.81
C GLU A 187 10.91 -10.87 -4.18
N LYS A 188 10.33 -11.11 -5.36
CA LYS A 188 9.25 -10.31 -5.96
C LYS A 188 8.04 -11.20 -6.26
N PHE A 189 6.85 -10.71 -5.95
CA PHE A 189 5.57 -11.38 -6.18
C PHE A 189 4.62 -10.40 -6.87
N TRP A 190 4.26 -10.66 -8.13
CA TRP A 190 3.48 -9.73 -8.94
C TRP A 190 2.07 -10.25 -9.20
N GLY A 191 1.08 -9.35 -9.07
CA GLY A 191 -0.33 -9.62 -9.33
C GLY A 191 -1.07 -10.29 -8.16
N VAL A 192 -2.39 -10.32 -8.26
CA VAL A 192 -3.28 -10.92 -7.25
C VAL A 192 -3.06 -12.43 -7.11
N ASP A 193 -2.73 -13.12 -8.21
CA ASP A 193 -2.51 -14.57 -8.24
C ASP A 193 -1.23 -15.02 -7.50
N ARG A 194 -0.42 -14.09 -6.99
CA ARG A 194 0.79 -14.39 -6.20
C ARG A 194 0.69 -13.91 -4.76
N LEU A 195 -0.46 -13.35 -4.35
CA LEU A 195 -0.67 -12.81 -3.02
C LEU A 195 -0.43 -13.88 -1.93
N ASP A 196 -0.99 -15.07 -2.06
CA ASP A 196 -0.80 -16.16 -1.09
C ASP A 196 0.67 -16.57 -0.93
N ARG A 197 1.42 -16.57 -2.04
CA ARG A 197 2.86 -16.89 -2.04
C ARG A 197 3.66 -15.80 -1.33
N PHE A 198 3.30 -14.54 -1.55
CA PHE A 198 3.86 -13.42 -0.84
C PHE A 198 3.59 -13.51 0.67
N VAL A 199 2.33 -13.72 1.08
CA VAL A 199 1.95 -13.82 2.50
C VAL A 199 2.71 -14.96 3.17
N SER A 200 2.76 -16.14 2.53
CA SER A 200 3.52 -17.28 3.05
C SER A 200 5.01 -16.95 3.21
N ALA A 201 5.64 -16.30 2.23
CA ALA A 201 7.05 -15.92 2.30
C ALA A 201 7.33 -14.85 3.38
N LEU A 202 6.43 -13.89 3.56
CA LEU A 202 6.52 -12.87 4.61
C LEU A 202 6.43 -13.52 6.00
N ARG A 203 5.42 -14.37 6.22
CA ARG A 203 5.18 -15.07 7.49
C ARG A 203 6.30 -16.02 7.88
N ALA A 204 7.00 -16.61 6.91
CA ALA A 204 8.17 -17.44 7.17
C ALA A 204 9.40 -16.63 7.66
N ARG A 205 9.42 -15.31 7.46
CA ARG A 205 10.55 -14.43 7.79
C ARG A 205 10.30 -13.47 8.95
N VAL A 206 9.03 -13.20 9.25
CA VAL A 206 8.63 -12.50 10.48
C VAL A 206 8.45 -13.59 11.55
N PRO A 207 9.27 -13.63 12.62
CA PRO A 207 9.00 -14.52 13.73
C PRO A 207 7.59 -14.21 14.25
N VAL A 208 6.69 -15.18 14.19
CA VAL A 208 5.44 -15.10 14.94
C VAL A 208 5.86 -15.03 16.41
N PRO A 209 5.48 -13.98 17.18
CA PRO A 209 5.69 -14.02 18.62
C PRO A 209 5.04 -15.31 19.10
N ALA A 210 5.80 -16.19 19.75
CA ALA A 210 5.19 -17.35 20.39
C ALA A 210 4.06 -16.82 21.27
N PRO A 211 2.86 -17.43 21.25
CA PRO A 211 1.80 -17.04 22.16
C PRO A 211 2.40 -17.00 23.57
N SER A 212 2.18 -15.91 24.31
CA SER A 212 2.59 -15.85 25.70
C SER A 212 2.02 -17.09 26.40
N PRO A 213 2.85 -17.87 27.12
CA PRO A 213 2.34 -19.01 27.84
C PRO A 213 1.18 -18.55 28.71
N THR A 214 0.13 -19.35 28.78
CA THR A 214 -0.93 -19.15 29.77
C THR A 214 -0.32 -19.20 31.17
N ALA A 215 -1.00 -18.63 32.17
CA ALA A 215 -0.53 -18.71 33.56
C ALA A 215 -0.24 -20.16 34.01
N ALA A 216 -1.05 -21.11 33.52
CA ALA A 216 -0.89 -22.54 33.79
C ALA A 216 0.30 -23.18 33.06
N GLU A 217 0.76 -22.60 31.94
CA GLU A 217 1.96 -23.03 31.23
C GLU A 217 3.20 -22.39 31.86
N TYR A 218 3.14 -21.11 32.24
CA TYR A 218 4.20 -20.42 32.99
C TYR A 218 4.58 -21.14 34.28
N GLU A 219 3.60 -21.60 35.06
CA GLU A 219 3.83 -22.34 36.30
C GLU A 219 4.49 -23.71 36.11
N ARG A 220 4.45 -24.27 34.89
CA ARG A 220 5.04 -25.57 34.54
C ARG A 220 6.39 -25.47 33.86
N MET A 221 6.86 -24.25 33.53
CA MET A 221 8.14 -24.04 32.89
C MET A 221 9.27 -24.10 33.93
N GLU A 222 10.29 -24.92 33.67
CA GLU A 222 11.48 -24.96 34.52
C GLU A 222 12.42 -23.78 34.21
N PHE A 223 13.09 -23.28 35.25
CA PHE A 223 13.93 -22.07 35.25
C PHE A 223 14.99 -21.91 34.13
N PRO A 224 15.51 -22.94 33.45
CA PRO A 224 16.41 -22.75 32.32
C PRO A 224 15.77 -22.10 31.08
N GLU A 225 14.45 -22.19 30.89
CA GLU A 225 13.74 -21.63 29.72
C GLU A 225 13.44 -20.12 29.85
N LEU A 226 13.38 -19.60 31.07
CA LEU A 226 13.08 -18.18 31.37
C LEU A 226 14.23 -17.23 31.02
N VAL A 227 15.46 -17.73 30.91
CA VAL A 227 16.69 -16.91 30.80
C VAL A 227 16.84 -16.25 29.42
N ASN A 228 16.16 -16.75 28.38
CA ASN A 228 16.23 -16.17 27.03
C ASN A 228 15.31 -14.95 26.82
N ALA A 229 14.44 -14.62 27.77
CA ALA A 229 13.37 -13.63 27.58
C ALA A 229 13.52 -12.32 28.37
N VAL A 230 14.60 -12.12 29.13
CA VAL A 230 14.77 -10.89 29.92
C VAL A 230 16.20 -10.37 29.83
N SER A 231 16.38 -9.29 29.08
CA SER A 231 17.49 -8.36 29.33
C SER A 231 17.01 -6.92 29.15
N ASP A 232 16.40 -6.37 30.19
CA ASP A 232 16.64 -4.97 30.54
C ASP A 232 16.69 -4.86 32.07
N ALA A 233 17.91 -4.76 32.59
CA ALA A 233 18.20 -4.49 33.99
C ALA A 233 18.90 -3.13 34.08
N GLY A 234 18.24 -2.08 33.59
CA GLY A 234 18.59 -0.68 33.84
C GLY A 234 17.96 -0.19 35.15
N HIS A 235 18.78 0.42 36.01
CA HIS A 235 18.52 0.75 37.41
C HIS A 235 17.36 1.73 37.70
N ALA A 236 16.77 1.55 38.89
CA ALA A 236 15.78 2.41 39.51
C ALA A 236 16.30 3.85 39.77
N GLY A 237 15.59 4.85 39.25
CA GLY A 237 15.73 6.24 39.66
C GLY A 237 15.00 6.48 40.99
N GLY A 238 15.76 6.73 42.05
CA GLY A 238 15.24 7.21 43.32
C GLY A 238 14.99 8.72 43.30
N CYS A 239 13.96 9.15 44.04
CA CYS A 239 13.66 10.55 44.30
C CYS A 239 14.81 11.26 45.03
N GLY A 240 15.14 12.46 44.56
CA GLY A 240 15.99 13.47 45.18
C GLY A 240 15.76 14.80 44.47
#